data_AF-A0A5A8E3A9-F1
#
_entry.id   AF-A0A5A8E3A9-F1
#
_cell.length_a   1.000
_cell.length_b   1.000
_cell.length_c   1.000
_cell.angle_alpha   90.00
_cell.angle_beta   90.00
_cell.angle_gamma   90.00
#
_symmetry.space_group_name_H-M   'P 1'
#
loop_
_entity.id
_entity.type
_entity.pdbx_description
1 polymer ?
#
loop_
_entity_poly.entity_id
_entity_poly.type
_entity_poly.pdbx_seq_one_letter_code
_entity_poly.pdbx_strand_id
1 'polypeptide(L)'
;MAFSGTPSGLASVCAATDYDSLVRVMLVGDSGVGKSSIVSCVCHGEVDRRHLATIGVDFHSTNATINGARVKLQIWDTAGQERFRMLTPTYYRSAHAVVIVFDLTSHESFKSVQSWVEEIKRYSPLSTQTVLVGNKSDCHEVREVTREEAEDLAESLSCAYIETSAFESHGVFEPFKLAASAVVEAGIEEPTERGVDLAKPAASSTRCCL
;
A
#
# COMPACT_ATOMS: atom_id res chain seq x y z
N MET A 1 16.36 61.43 7.56
CA MET A 1 16.68 60.00 7.72
C MET A 1 15.37 59.23 7.71
N ALA A 2 15.08 58.47 6.66
CA ALA A 2 14.06 57.42 6.66
C ALA A 2 14.57 56.35 5.69
N PHE A 3 15.02 55.22 6.24
CA PHE A 3 15.53 54.08 5.50
C PHE A 3 14.37 53.18 5.02
N SER A 4 14.43 52.86 3.73
CA SER A 4 14.10 51.59 3.06
C SER A 4 13.52 50.41 3.86
N GLY A 5 12.57 49.70 3.26
CA GLY A 5 12.24 48.31 3.64
C GLY A 5 11.02 47.73 2.92
N THR A 6 11.29 47.00 1.84
CA THR A 6 10.43 46.29 0.88
C THR A 6 9.49 45.19 1.44
N PRO A 7 8.58 44.63 0.59
CA PRO A 7 7.35 43.95 0.99
C PRO A 7 7.54 42.44 1.17
N SER A 8 6.56 41.78 1.78
CA SER A 8 6.40 40.33 1.65
C SER A 8 4.93 39.95 1.71
N GLY A 9 4.37 39.70 0.52
CA GLY A 9 3.13 38.97 0.38
C GLY A 9 3.29 37.58 0.99
N LEU A 10 2.32 37.18 1.81
CA LEU A 10 2.08 35.80 2.19
C LEU A 10 1.58 35.06 0.94
N ALA A 11 2.50 34.74 0.04
CA ALA A 11 2.28 33.68 -0.93
C ALA A 11 2.25 32.37 -0.14
N SER A 12 1.05 31.78 -0.04
CA SER A 12 0.86 30.40 0.34
C SER A 12 1.81 29.54 -0.50
N VAL A 13 2.86 29.00 0.11
CA VAL A 13 3.67 27.96 -0.51
C VAL A 13 2.80 26.70 -0.49
N CYS A 14 1.93 26.60 -1.49
CA CYS A 14 1.32 25.34 -1.85
C CYS A 14 2.47 24.42 -2.27
N ALA A 15 2.87 23.51 -1.39
CA ALA A 15 3.83 22.48 -1.71
C ALA A 15 3.29 21.70 -2.91
N ALA A 16 3.90 21.89 -4.08
CA ALA A 16 3.59 21.12 -5.27
C ALA A 16 3.68 19.64 -4.90
N THR A 17 2.59 18.90 -5.10
CA THR A 17 2.55 17.47 -4.82
C THR A 17 3.52 16.76 -5.76
N ASP A 18 4.57 16.16 -5.20
CA ASP A 18 5.69 15.55 -5.95
C ASP A 18 5.37 14.16 -6.53
N TYR A 19 4.09 13.81 -6.63
CA TYR A 19 3.62 12.50 -7.06
C TYR A 19 2.49 12.63 -8.08
N ASP A 20 2.43 11.68 -9.00
CA ASP A 20 1.44 11.60 -10.08
C ASP A 20 0.14 10.96 -9.56
N SER A 21 0.26 9.94 -8.72
CA SER A 21 -0.87 9.13 -8.23
C SER A 21 -0.76 8.79 -6.74
N LEU A 22 -1.90 8.67 -6.07
CA LEU A 22 -2.01 8.20 -4.70
C LEU A 22 -2.61 6.80 -4.64
N VAL A 23 -1.91 5.86 -4.01
CA VAL A 23 -2.38 4.49 -3.81
C VAL A 23 -2.48 4.17 -2.33
N ARG A 24 -3.65 3.69 -1.91
CA ARG A 24 -3.95 3.28 -0.55
C ARG A 24 -3.87 1.78 -0.39
N VAL A 25 -2.96 1.32 0.45
CA VAL A 25 -2.68 -0.10 0.69
C VAL A 25 -2.95 -0.43 2.16
N MET A 26 -3.77 -1.43 2.39
CA MET A 26 -4.06 -1.92 3.73
C MET A 26 -3.38 -3.27 3.98
N LEU A 27 -2.71 -3.43 5.11
CA LEU A 27 -2.17 -4.74 5.51
C LEU A 27 -3.12 -5.42 6.48
N VAL A 28 -3.38 -6.71 6.27
CA VAL A 28 -4.20 -7.55 7.13
C VAL A 28 -3.55 -8.92 7.32
N GLY A 29 -3.98 -9.66 8.34
CA GLY A 29 -3.37 -10.93 8.72
C GLY A 29 -3.28 -11.08 10.23
N ASP A 30 -2.97 -12.28 10.70
CA ASP A 30 -2.99 -12.60 12.12
C ASP A 30 -1.90 -11.84 12.91
N SER A 31 -2.04 -11.82 14.23
CA SER A 31 -1.04 -11.23 15.11
C SER A 31 0.30 -11.97 14.98
N GLY A 32 1.42 -11.24 14.93
CA GLY A 32 2.76 -11.85 14.91
C GLY A 32 3.26 -12.38 13.55
N VAL A 33 2.46 -12.27 12.47
CA VAL A 33 2.89 -12.65 11.11
C VAL A 33 3.93 -11.69 10.51
N GLY A 34 4.11 -10.50 11.09
CA GLY A 34 5.17 -9.55 10.71
C GLY A 34 4.74 -8.37 9.82
N LYS A 35 3.45 -8.01 9.79
CA LYS A 35 2.92 -6.83 9.05
C LYS A 35 3.71 -5.54 9.35
N SER A 36 3.81 -5.16 10.61
CA SER A 36 4.55 -3.97 11.04
C SER A 36 6.04 -4.03 10.69
N SER A 37 6.64 -5.22 10.74
CA SER A 37 8.04 -5.41 10.33
C SER A 37 8.24 -5.17 8.85
N ILE A 38 7.33 -5.67 8.00
CA ILE A 38 7.33 -5.40 6.55
C ILE A 38 7.18 -3.90 6.29
N VAL A 39 6.21 -3.24 6.94
CA VAL A 39 5.98 -1.80 6.76
C VAL A 39 7.20 -0.99 7.20
N SER A 40 7.82 -1.37 8.32
CA SER A 40 9.04 -0.71 8.80
C SER A 40 10.19 -0.85 7.81
N CYS A 41 10.42 -2.04 7.25
CA CYS A 41 11.42 -2.22 6.19
C CYS A 41 11.13 -1.37 4.94
N VAL A 42 9.87 -1.31 4.50
CA VAL A 42 9.48 -0.54 3.32
C VAL A 42 9.64 0.97 3.53
N CYS A 43 9.36 1.47 4.73
CA CYS A 43 9.41 2.90 5.03
C CYS A 43 10.78 3.40 5.50
N HIS A 44 11.55 2.57 6.21
CA HIS A 44 12.79 2.98 6.89
C HIS A 44 14.02 2.19 6.45
N GLY A 45 13.87 1.13 5.64
CA GLY A 45 14.97 0.28 5.17
C GLY A 45 15.50 -0.69 6.22
N GLU A 46 14.98 -0.67 7.45
CA GLU A 46 15.41 -1.52 8.55
C GLU A 46 14.21 -2.07 9.33
N VAL A 47 14.36 -3.26 9.92
CA VAL A 47 13.36 -3.81 10.85
C VAL A 47 13.51 -3.13 12.20
N ASP A 48 12.43 -2.52 12.70
CA ASP A 48 12.39 -2.14 14.11
C ASP A 48 12.24 -3.39 15.01
N ARG A 49 13.35 -3.83 15.59
CA ARG A 49 13.41 -4.97 16.51
C ARG A 49 12.81 -4.68 17.88
N ARG A 50 12.45 -3.43 18.18
CA ARG A 50 11.82 -3.00 19.45
C ARG A 50 10.33 -2.79 19.31
N HIS A 51 9.78 -3.03 18.11
CA HIS A 51 8.34 -2.88 17.87
C HIS A 51 7.55 -3.84 18.75
N LEU A 52 6.73 -3.27 19.63
CA LEU A 52 5.77 -4.01 20.45
C LEU A 52 4.54 -4.36 19.61
N ALA A 53 3.54 -5.01 20.22
CA ALA A 53 2.27 -5.26 19.53
C ALA A 53 1.63 -3.94 19.06
N THR A 54 1.27 -3.86 17.78
CA THR A 54 0.51 -2.73 17.22
C THR A 54 -0.86 -2.64 17.90
N ILE A 55 -1.21 -1.45 18.39
CA ILE A 55 -2.51 -1.18 19.01
C ILE A 55 -3.36 -0.41 17.99
N GLY A 56 -4.41 -1.03 17.46
CA GLY A 56 -5.29 -0.39 16.49
C GLY A 56 -4.70 -0.37 15.07
N VAL A 57 -4.63 0.82 14.46
CA VAL A 57 -4.20 1.01 13.06
C VAL A 57 -3.20 2.15 12.99
N ASP A 58 -2.01 1.88 12.45
CA ASP A 58 -0.95 2.85 12.23
C ASP A 58 -0.88 3.26 10.76
N PHE A 59 -0.52 4.52 10.51
CA PHE A 59 -0.45 5.09 9.17
C PHE A 59 0.99 5.42 8.79
N HIS A 60 1.40 4.93 7.63
CA HIS A 60 2.70 5.22 7.03
C HIS A 60 2.53 5.77 5.61
N SER A 61 3.50 6.56 5.15
CA SER A 61 3.52 7.04 3.76
C SER A 61 4.94 7.07 3.21
N THR A 62 5.09 6.58 1.99
CA THR A 62 6.35 6.59 1.25
C THR A 62 6.09 6.90 -0.23
N ASN A 63 7.09 7.44 -0.92
CA ASN A 63 7.02 7.68 -2.36
C ASN A 63 7.80 6.59 -3.09
N ALA A 64 7.25 6.08 -4.18
CA ALA A 64 7.86 5.08 -5.03
C ALA A 64 7.73 5.45 -6.50
N THR A 65 8.63 4.94 -7.33
CA THR A 65 8.47 5.00 -8.79
C THR A 65 7.96 3.66 -9.29
N ILE A 66 6.75 3.63 -9.87
CA ILE A 66 6.06 2.43 -10.33
C ILE A 66 5.68 2.66 -11.78
N ASN A 67 6.19 1.80 -12.68
CA ASN A 67 6.01 1.91 -14.13
C ASN A 67 6.34 3.30 -14.71
N GLY A 68 7.34 3.97 -14.13
CA GLY A 68 7.76 5.32 -14.54
C GLY A 68 6.91 6.47 -13.96
N ALA A 69 5.81 6.18 -13.26
CA ALA A 69 5.02 7.15 -12.54
C ALA A 69 5.46 7.27 -11.08
N ARG A 70 5.44 8.48 -10.53
CA ARG A 70 5.70 8.72 -9.10
C ARG A 70 4.41 8.45 -8.34
N VAL A 71 4.42 7.41 -7.52
CA VAL A 71 3.27 6.98 -6.74
C VAL A 71 3.55 7.25 -5.27
N LYS A 72 2.64 7.98 -4.61
CA LYS A 72 2.62 8.06 -3.16
C LYS A 72 1.85 6.86 -2.62
N LEU A 73 2.53 6.01 -1.87
CA LEU A 73 1.93 4.91 -1.13
C LEU A 73 1.49 5.44 0.24
N GLN A 74 0.22 5.18 0.57
CA GLN A 74 -0.32 5.31 1.90
C GLN A 74 -0.59 3.90 2.43
N ILE A 75 0.01 3.56 3.55
CA ILE A 75 0.01 2.21 4.09
C ILE A 75 -0.68 2.24 5.46
N TRP A 76 -1.75 1.45 5.59
CA TRP A 76 -2.42 1.20 6.86
C TRP A 76 -1.91 -0.12 7.43
N ASP A 77 -1.05 -0.03 8.44
CA ASP A 77 -0.63 -1.18 9.23
C ASP A 77 -1.69 -1.47 10.29
N THR A 78 -2.17 -2.71 10.38
CA THR A 78 -3.25 -3.08 11.29
C THR A 78 -2.75 -4.01 12.39
N ALA A 79 -3.34 -3.86 13.58
CA ALA A 79 -3.17 -4.85 14.63
C ALA A 79 -3.78 -6.19 14.19
N GLY A 80 -2.99 -7.26 14.26
CA GLY A 80 -3.47 -8.61 13.95
C GLY A 80 -4.29 -9.26 15.06
N GLN A 81 -4.65 -8.52 16.12
CA GLN A 81 -5.54 -9.05 17.15
C GLN A 81 -7.00 -8.89 16.74
N GLU A 82 -7.73 -9.97 16.89
CA GLU A 82 -9.16 -10.11 16.68
C GLU A 82 -9.99 -9.04 17.40
N ARG A 83 -9.53 -8.56 18.57
CA ARG A 83 -10.18 -7.48 19.33
C ARG A 83 -10.18 -6.13 18.62
N PHE A 84 -9.23 -5.88 17.70
CA PHE A 84 -9.13 -4.63 16.94
C PHE A 84 -9.66 -4.74 15.51
N ARG A 85 -10.00 -5.96 15.06
CA ARG A 85 -10.62 -6.25 13.76
C ARG A 85 -11.93 -5.47 13.54
N MET A 86 -12.63 -5.07 14.61
CA MET A 86 -13.85 -4.27 14.54
C MET A 86 -13.61 -2.78 14.20
N LEU A 87 -12.39 -2.24 14.38
CA LEU A 87 -12.05 -0.85 14.06
C LEU A 87 -11.76 -0.63 12.57
N THR A 88 -11.65 -1.74 11.83
CA THR A 88 -11.16 -1.85 10.46
C THR A 88 -12.16 -1.49 9.34
N PRO A 89 -13.50 -1.65 9.46
CA PRO A 89 -14.46 -1.47 8.35
C PRO A 89 -14.36 -0.13 7.58
N THR A 90 -14.04 0.97 8.26
CA THR A 90 -13.91 2.28 7.62
C THR A 90 -12.68 2.35 6.70
N TYR A 91 -11.59 1.66 7.06
CA TYR A 91 -10.34 1.65 6.28
C TYR A 91 -10.44 0.77 5.03
N TYR A 92 -11.20 -0.33 5.10
CA TYR A 92 -11.45 -1.19 3.94
C TYR A 92 -12.13 -0.47 2.77
N ARG A 93 -12.99 0.52 3.06
CA ARG A 93 -13.75 1.25 2.03
C ARG A 93 -12.89 2.19 1.18
N SER A 94 -11.80 2.71 1.75
CA SER A 94 -10.87 3.61 1.05
C SER A 94 -9.63 2.90 0.53
N ALA A 95 -9.48 1.59 0.79
CA ALA A 95 -8.34 0.81 0.32
C ALA A 95 -8.44 0.53 -1.19
N HIS A 96 -7.44 0.95 -1.95
CA HIS A 96 -7.30 0.60 -3.36
C HIS A 96 -6.72 -0.81 -3.51
N ALA A 97 -5.86 -1.21 -2.57
CA ALA A 97 -5.33 -2.57 -2.48
C ALA A 97 -5.27 -3.06 -1.03
N VAL A 98 -5.33 -4.38 -0.87
CA VAL A 98 -5.13 -5.08 0.40
C VAL A 98 -4.02 -6.12 0.24
N VAL A 99 -3.08 -6.12 1.18
CA VAL A 99 -2.02 -7.10 1.30
C VAL A 99 -2.35 -8.01 2.47
N ILE A 100 -2.61 -9.29 2.19
CA ILE A 100 -2.89 -10.31 3.22
C ILE A 100 -1.57 -11.00 3.55
N VAL A 101 -1.13 -10.88 4.80
CA VAL A 101 0.13 -11.45 5.27
C VAL A 101 -0.15 -12.66 6.17
N PHE A 102 0.49 -13.79 5.86
CA PHE A 102 0.58 -14.94 6.74
C PHE A 102 2.06 -15.28 7.01
N ASP A 103 2.29 -16.15 7.97
CA ASP A 103 3.62 -16.61 8.37
C ASP A 103 3.87 -18.02 7.80
N LEU A 104 4.96 -18.18 7.03
CA LEU A 104 5.35 -19.47 6.44
C LEU A 104 5.68 -20.54 7.49
N THR A 105 5.96 -20.13 8.73
CA THR A 105 6.20 -21.03 9.87
C THR A 105 4.95 -21.26 10.73
N SER A 106 3.76 -20.85 10.27
CA SER A 106 2.51 -21.04 11.01
C SER A 106 1.36 -21.41 10.06
N HIS A 107 1.03 -22.69 10.03
CA HIS A 107 -0.11 -23.19 9.27
C HIS A 107 -1.44 -22.59 9.76
N GLU A 108 -1.55 -22.22 11.04
CA GLU A 108 -2.73 -21.53 11.58
C GLU A 108 -2.95 -20.18 10.88
N SER A 109 -1.90 -19.37 10.77
CA SER A 109 -1.99 -18.07 10.09
C SER A 109 -2.38 -18.18 8.62
N PHE A 110 -1.96 -19.27 7.95
CA PHE A 110 -2.33 -19.57 6.58
C PHE A 110 -3.80 -19.98 6.45
N LYS A 111 -4.33 -20.80 7.37
CA LYS A 111 -5.76 -21.12 7.42
C LYS A 111 -6.62 -19.87 7.61
N SER A 112 -6.16 -18.92 8.43
CA SER A 112 -6.87 -17.66 8.69
C SER A 112 -7.02 -16.77 7.45
N VAL A 113 -6.21 -16.95 6.40
CA VAL A 113 -6.27 -16.16 5.14
C VAL A 113 -7.68 -16.14 4.55
N GLN A 114 -8.40 -17.27 4.55
CA GLN A 114 -9.77 -17.32 4.03
C GLN A 114 -10.71 -16.38 4.78
N SER A 115 -10.57 -16.29 6.11
CA SER A 115 -11.37 -15.37 6.92
C SER A 115 -11.06 -13.91 6.59
N TRP A 116 -9.80 -13.58 6.28
CA TRP A 116 -9.39 -12.24 5.87
C TRP A 116 -9.96 -11.88 4.50
N VAL A 117 -9.95 -12.83 3.56
CA VAL A 117 -10.60 -12.67 2.24
C VAL A 117 -12.09 -12.40 2.37
N GLU A 118 -12.81 -13.16 3.20
CA GLU A 118 -14.24 -12.96 3.42
C GLU A 118 -14.55 -11.57 3.99
N GLU A 119 -13.70 -11.07 4.88
CA GLU A 119 -13.83 -9.73 5.43
C GLU A 119 -13.58 -8.63 4.39
N ILE A 120 -12.53 -8.78 3.57
CA ILE A 120 -12.24 -7.85 2.47
C ILE A 120 -13.44 -7.81 1.51
N LYS A 121 -13.95 -8.97 1.09
CA LYS A 121 -15.14 -9.07 0.22
C LYS A 121 -16.38 -8.43 0.83
N ARG A 122 -16.48 -8.37 2.17
CA ARG A 122 -17.62 -7.77 2.87
C ARG A 122 -17.54 -6.25 2.94
N TYR A 123 -16.36 -5.67 3.10
CA TYR A 123 -16.20 -4.24 3.42
C TYR A 123 -15.51 -3.41 2.34
N SER A 124 -14.69 -4.03 1.48
CA SER A 124 -13.96 -3.34 0.42
C SER A 124 -14.75 -3.29 -0.89
N PRO A 125 -14.50 -2.27 -1.73
CA PRO A 125 -14.96 -2.26 -3.12
C PRO A 125 -14.53 -3.52 -3.89
N LEU A 126 -15.35 -3.97 -4.85
CA LEU A 126 -15.01 -5.11 -5.71
C LEU A 126 -13.75 -4.89 -6.58
N SER A 127 -13.38 -3.62 -6.78
CA SER A 127 -12.19 -3.22 -7.54
C SER A 127 -10.89 -3.33 -6.72
N THR A 128 -10.97 -3.52 -5.40
CA THR A 128 -9.80 -3.56 -4.52
C THR A 128 -8.86 -4.71 -4.90
N GLN A 129 -7.62 -4.37 -5.22
CA GLN A 129 -6.60 -5.34 -5.61
C GLN A 129 -6.09 -6.11 -4.39
N THR A 130 -5.94 -7.44 -4.50
CA THR A 130 -5.46 -8.27 -3.39
C THR A 130 -4.10 -8.87 -3.72
N VAL A 131 -3.18 -8.88 -2.76
CA VAL A 131 -1.90 -9.59 -2.86
C VAL A 131 -1.74 -10.46 -1.61
N LEU A 132 -1.42 -11.73 -1.82
CA LEU A 132 -1.10 -12.69 -0.76
C LEU A 132 0.41 -12.69 -0.49
N VAL A 133 0.79 -12.63 0.78
CA VAL A 133 2.18 -12.56 1.22
C VAL A 133 2.48 -13.63 2.26
N GLY A 134 3.43 -14.51 1.94
CA GLY A 134 4.02 -15.45 2.90
C GLY A 134 5.29 -14.88 3.50
N ASN A 135 5.23 -14.40 4.73
CA ASN A 135 6.38 -13.79 5.40
C ASN A 135 7.22 -14.84 6.15
N LYS A 136 8.42 -14.43 6.60
CA LYS A 136 9.41 -15.25 7.30
C LYS A 136 10.00 -16.36 6.43
N SER A 137 10.22 -16.06 5.15
CA SER A 137 10.82 -17.01 4.20
C SER A 137 12.23 -17.45 4.61
N ASP A 138 12.93 -16.68 5.43
CA ASP A 138 14.24 -16.98 6.03
C ASP A 138 14.22 -18.19 6.98
N CYS A 139 13.07 -18.51 7.56
CA CYS A 139 12.91 -19.59 8.54
C CYS A 139 12.69 -20.97 7.89
N HIS A 140 13.58 -21.38 6.98
CA HIS A 140 13.43 -22.59 6.16
C HIS A 140 13.26 -23.89 6.97
N GLU A 141 13.95 -24.01 8.11
CA GLU A 141 13.97 -25.24 8.93
C GLU A 141 12.63 -25.54 9.63
N VAL A 142 11.83 -24.51 9.85
CA VAL A 142 10.54 -24.58 10.57
C VAL A 142 9.38 -24.15 9.67
N ARG A 143 9.56 -24.22 8.34
CA ARG A 143 8.50 -23.95 7.38
C ARG A 143 7.37 -24.97 7.57
N GLU A 144 6.14 -24.47 7.73
CA GLU A 144 4.92 -25.28 7.84
C GLU A 144 4.03 -25.18 6.60
N VAL A 145 4.21 -24.14 5.77
CA VAL A 145 3.42 -23.90 4.55
C VAL A 145 4.33 -23.94 3.34
N THR A 146 4.06 -24.86 2.42
CA THR A 146 4.83 -24.97 1.17
C THR A 146 4.47 -23.87 0.20
N ARG A 147 5.39 -23.60 -0.73
CA ARG A 147 5.17 -22.63 -1.80
C ARG A 147 4.00 -23.05 -2.70
N GLU A 148 3.91 -24.35 -3.00
CA GLU A 148 2.85 -24.94 -3.82
C GLU A 148 1.46 -24.71 -3.18
N GLU A 149 1.29 -25.01 -1.88
CA GLU A 149 0.03 -24.77 -1.18
C GLU A 149 -0.39 -23.29 -1.20
N ALA A 150 0.57 -22.38 -1.05
CA ALA A 150 0.30 -20.95 -1.07
C ALA A 150 -0.01 -20.42 -2.48
N GLU A 151 0.65 -20.96 -3.52
CA GLU A 151 0.36 -20.66 -4.93
C GLU A 151 -1.04 -21.18 -5.32
N ASP A 152 -1.40 -22.40 -4.93
CA ASP A 152 -2.74 -22.97 -5.13
C ASP A 152 -3.83 -22.11 -4.49
N LEU A 153 -3.60 -21.66 -3.25
CA LEU A 153 -4.52 -20.76 -2.56
C LEU A 153 -4.64 -19.43 -3.32
N ALA A 154 -3.53 -18.83 -3.74
CA ALA A 154 -3.54 -17.56 -4.45
C ALA A 154 -4.26 -17.66 -5.81
N GLU A 155 -4.09 -18.76 -6.54
CA GLU A 155 -4.82 -19.03 -7.78
C GLU A 155 -6.32 -19.12 -7.51
N SER A 156 -6.74 -19.86 -6.48
CA SER A 156 -8.15 -19.98 -6.09
C SER A 156 -8.78 -18.64 -5.69
N LEU A 157 -7.97 -17.71 -5.19
CA LEU A 157 -8.36 -16.36 -4.81
C LEU A 157 -8.21 -15.34 -5.95
N SER A 158 -7.62 -15.75 -7.08
CA SER A 158 -7.27 -14.88 -8.21
C SER A 158 -6.43 -13.67 -7.80
N CYS A 159 -5.44 -13.88 -6.94
CA CYS A 159 -4.52 -12.85 -6.47
C CYS A 159 -3.05 -13.22 -6.72
N ALA A 160 -2.18 -12.22 -6.71
CA ALA A 160 -0.74 -12.45 -6.78
C ALA A 160 -0.21 -13.00 -5.45
N TYR A 161 0.82 -13.85 -5.50
CA TYR A 161 1.50 -14.38 -4.33
C TYR A 161 2.99 -14.04 -4.34
N ILE A 162 3.51 -13.61 -3.18
CA ILE A 162 4.93 -13.30 -2.96
C ILE A 162 5.38 -13.84 -1.60
N GLU A 163 6.56 -14.43 -1.54
CA GLU A 163 7.24 -14.73 -0.28
C GLU A 163 8.19 -13.60 0.11
N THR A 164 8.20 -13.24 1.40
CA THR A 164 9.03 -12.15 1.93
C THR A 164 9.78 -12.57 3.19
N SER A 165 10.90 -11.91 3.45
CA SER A 165 11.54 -11.89 4.76
C SER A 165 11.70 -10.45 5.20
N ALA A 166 10.88 -10.04 6.18
CA ALA A 166 11.13 -8.77 6.87
C ALA A 166 12.51 -8.81 7.55
N PHE A 167 12.89 -9.92 8.18
CA PHE A 167 14.16 -10.06 8.90
C PHE A 167 15.38 -9.77 8.03
N GLU A 168 15.39 -10.32 6.80
CA GLU A 168 16.46 -10.10 5.82
C GLU A 168 16.22 -8.88 4.91
N SER A 169 15.09 -8.19 5.08
CA SER A 169 14.60 -7.14 4.17
C SER A 169 14.51 -7.61 2.71
N HIS A 170 14.24 -8.89 2.51
CA HIS A 170 14.15 -9.53 1.20
C HIS A 170 12.69 -9.58 0.73
N GLY A 171 12.43 -9.12 -0.50
CA GLY A 171 11.10 -9.21 -1.13
C GLY A 171 10.03 -8.29 -0.53
N VAL A 172 10.38 -7.44 0.44
CA VAL A 172 9.39 -6.68 1.24
C VAL A 172 8.68 -5.57 0.46
N PHE A 173 9.26 -5.05 -0.62
CA PHE A 173 8.67 -3.96 -1.40
C PHE A 173 7.81 -4.47 -2.57
N GLU A 174 8.08 -5.68 -3.03
CA GLU A 174 7.47 -6.34 -4.17
C GLU A 174 5.93 -6.45 -4.06
N PRO A 175 5.34 -6.81 -2.91
CA PRO A 175 3.88 -6.84 -2.75
C PRO A 175 3.25 -5.46 -2.97
N PHE A 176 3.88 -4.39 -2.46
CA PHE A 176 3.38 -3.02 -2.62
C PHE A 176 3.51 -2.52 -4.05
N LYS A 177 4.61 -2.88 -4.71
CA LYS A 177 4.83 -2.57 -6.12
C LYS A 177 3.77 -3.25 -7.00
N LEU A 178 3.50 -4.54 -6.78
CA LEU A 178 2.48 -5.28 -7.52
C LEU A 178 1.08 -4.72 -7.29
N ALA A 179 0.73 -4.49 -6.01
CA ALA A 179 -0.54 -3.90 -5.63
C ALA A 179 -0.77 -2.54 -6.31
N ALA A 180 0.23 -1.65 -6.24
CA ALA A 180 0.12 -0.33 -6.83
C ALA A 180 0.18 -0.34 -8.36
N SER A 181 0.94 -1.24 -9.00
CA SER A 181 0.90 -1.44 -10.45
C SER A 181 -0.50 -1.82 -10.90
N ALA A 182 -1.10 -2.81 -10.25
CA ALA A 182 -2.45 -3.28 -10.56
C ALA A 182 -3.52 -2.19 -10.34
N VAL A 183 -3.40 -1.40 -9.27
CA VAL A 183 -4.29 -0.26 -9.00
C VAL A 183 -4.19 0.80 -10.10
N VAL A 184 -2.97 1.18 -10.50
CA VAL A 184 -2.72 2.19 -11.54
C VAL A 184 -3.16 1.71 -12.91
N GLU A 185 -2.92 0.45 -13.26
CA GLU A 185 -3.37 -0.14 -14.52
C GLU A 185 -4.91 -0.22 -14.60
N ALA A 186 -5.57 -0.44 -13.47
CA ALA A 186 -7.02 -0.48 -13.38
C ALA A 186 -7.68 0.91 -13.29
N GLY A 187 -6.91 2.00 -13.14
CA GLY A 187 -7.45 3.36 -13.02
C GLY A 187 -8.22 3.60 -11.72
N ILE A 188 -7.86 2.89 -10.64
CA ILE A 188 -8.53 2.96 -9.32
C ILE A 188 -7.80 3.93 -8.37
N GLU A 189 -6.60 4.37 -8.73
CA GLU A 189 -5.82 5.34 -7.98
C GLU A 189 -6.53 6.68 -7.87
N GLU A 190 -6.19 7.44 -6.83
CA GLU A 190 -6.59 8.84 -6.78
C GLU A 190 -5.59 9.67 -7.60
N PRO A 191 -6.04 10.33 -8.67
CA PRO A 191 -5.19 11.25 -9.40
C PRO A 191 -4.87 12.44 -8.50
N THR A 192 -3.62 12.84 -8.50
CA THR A 192 -3.22 14.04 -7.78
C THR A 192 -3.74 15.25 -8.54
N GLU A 193 -4.36 16.21 -7.85
CA GLU A 193 -4.58 17.55 -8.39
C GLU A 193 -3.20 18.21 -8.61
N ARG A 194 -2.53 17.87 -9.71
CA ARG A 194 -1.55 18.78 -10.28
C ARG A 194 -2.31 20.07 -10.56
N GLY A 195 -1.89 21.17 -9.92
CA GLY A 195 -2.45 22.48 -10.19
C GLY A 195 -2.66 22.62 -11.69
N VAL A 196 -3.91 22.88 -12.08
CA VAL A 196 -4.34 22.96 -13.48
C VAL A 196 -3.35 23.85 -14.22
N ASP A 197 -2.57 23.25 -15.11
CA ASP A 197 -1.63 23.99 -15.93
C ASP A 197 -2.48 24.81 -16.92
N LEU A 198 -2.70 26.09 -16.61
CA LEU A 198 -3.43 27.06 -17.43
C LEU A 198 -2.68 27.45 -18.72
N ALA A 199 -1.84 26.56 -19.24
CA ALA A 199 -1.02 26.78 -20.42
C ALA A 199 -1.23 25.68 -21.47
N LYS A 200 -2.46 25.56 -21.99
CA LYS A 200 -2.65 25.21 -23.39
C LYS A 200 -3.35 26.39 -24.08
N PRO A 201 -2.67 27.17 -24.94
CA PRO A 201 -3.39 28.05 -25.83
C PRO A 201 -4.27 27.17 -26.73
N ALA A 202 -5.57 27.49 -26.75
CA ALA A 202 -6.49 26.88 -27.69
C ALA A 202 -5.94 27.06 -29.11
N ALA A 203 -5.76 25.95 -29.83
CA ALA A 203 -5.45 26.00 -31.24
C ALA A 203 -6.61 26.72 -31.95
N SER A 204 -6.33 27.95 -32.42
CA SER A 204 -7.19 28.72 -33.29
C SER A 204 -7.40 27.96 -34.60
N SER A 205 -8.51 27.23 -34.68
CA SER A 205 -9.07 26.72 -35.93
C SER A 205 -10.19 27.68 -36.38
N THR A 206 -9.81 28.85 -36.91
CA THR A 206 -10.72 29.59 -37.78
C THR A 206 -10.49 29.10 -39.19
N ARG A 207 -11.38 28.21 -39.63
CA ARG A 207 -11.54 27.87 -41.04
C ARG A 207 -11.83 29.16 -41.81
N CYS A 208 -10.92 29.51 -42.70
CA CYS A 208 -11.21 30.38 -43.83
C CYS A 208 -12.04 29.55 -44.81
N CYS A 209 -13.32 29.88 -44.94
CA CYS A 209 -14.16 29.44 -46.05
C CYS A 209 -14.58 30.70 -46.83
N LEU A 210 -14.45 30.55 -48.15
CA LEU A 210 -14.77 31.45 -49.27
C LEU A 210 -15.94 32.42 -49.06
#